data_AF-A0A434DV49-F1
#
_entry.id   AF-A0A434DV49-F1
#
_cell.length_a   1.000
_cell.length_b   1.000
_cell.length_c   1.000
_cell.angle_alpha   90.00
_cell.angle_beta   90.00
_cell.angle_gamma   90.00
#
_symmetry.space_group_name_H-M   'P 1'
#
loop_
_entity.id
_entity.type
_entity.pdbx_description
1 polymer ?
#
loop_
_entity_poly.entity_id
_entity_poly.type
_entity_poly.pdbx_seq_one_letter_code
_entity_poly.pdbx_strand_id
1 'polypeptide(L)' 'MTATVNADIGRQRMRTALFLAVAMAATVGSALAFQYLGGYIPCKLCLEQRTPYY' A
#
# COMPACT_ATOMS: atom_id res chain seq x y z
N MET A 1 -14.44 -31.77 9.79
CA MET A 1 -13.39 -31.32 8.86
C MET A 1 -13.73 -30.01 8.14
N THR A 2 -14.99 -29.61 8.01
CA THR A 2 -15.40 -28.35 7.33
C THR A 2 -15.17 -27.08 8.16
N ALA A 3 -15.33 -27.14 9.48
CA ALA A 3 -15.12 -25.98 10.37
C ALA A 3 -13.65 -25.49 10.42
N THR A 4 -12.70 -26.41 10.32
CA THR A 4 -11.26 -26.09 10.34
C THR A 4 -10.80 -25.40 9.04
N VAL A 5 -11.39 -25.75 7.90
CA VAL A 5 -11.11 -25.12 6.61
C VAL A 5 -11.58 -23.66 6.61
N ASN A 6 -12.77 -23.36 7.13
CA ASN A 6 -13.28 -21.99 7.16
C ASN A 6 -12.44 -21.04 8.05
N ALA A 7 -11.94 -21.56 9.17
CA ALA A 7 -11.05 -20.81 10.06
C ALA A 7 -9.67 -20.52 9.43
N ASP A 8 -9.15 -21.45 8.62
CA ASP A 8 -7.89 -21.24 7.89
C ASP A 8 -8.04 -20.16 6.80
N ILE A 9 -9.11 -20.23 5.99
CA ILE A 9 -9.40 -19.24 4.94
C ILE A 9 -9.52 -17.82 5.52
N GLY A 10 -10.18 -17.67 6.68
CA GLY A 10 -10.28 -16.37 7.37
C GLY A 10 -8.91 -15.82 7.78
N ARG A 11 -8.05 -16.67 8.32
CA ARG A 11 -6.68 -16.31 8.73
C ARG A 11 -5.78 -16.00 7.53
N GLN A 12 -5.89 -16.78 6.45
CA GLN A 12 -5.19 -16.54 5.20
C GLN A 12 -5.62 -15.20 4.58
N ARG A 13 -6.92 -14.91 4.54
CA ARG A 13 -7.44 -13.63 4.04
C ARG A 13 -6.94 -12.44 4.86
N MET A 14 -6.83 -12.58 6.18
CA MET A 14 -6.28 -11.53 7.03
C MET A 14 -4.78 -11.33 6.77
N ARG A 15 -4.03 -12.42 6.58
CA ARG A 15 -2.61 -12.36 6.22
C ARG A 15 -2.38 -11.69 4.86
N THR A 16 -3.17 -12.05 3.84
CA THR A 16 -3.06 -11.43 2.52
C THR A 16 -3.47 -9.96 2.55
N ALA A 17 -4.52 -9.60 3.29
CA ALA A 17 -4.92 -8.22 3.47
C ALA A 17 -3.83 -7.38 4.16
N LEU A 18 -3.23 -7.90 5.24
CA LEU A 18 -2.13 -7.23 5.93
C LEU A 18 -0.91 -7.08 5.03
N PHE A 19 -0.55 -8.13 4.29
CA PHE A 19 0.54 -8.09 3.33
C PHE A 19 0.32 -7.02 2.25
N LEU A 20 -0.88 -6.97 1.66
CA LEU A 20 -1.24 -5.96 0.66
C LEU A 20 -1.20 -4.55 1.25
N ALA A 21 -1.71 -4.35 2.47
CA ALA A 21 -1.67 -3.05 3.13
C ALA A 21 -0.23 -2.58 3.36
N VAL A 22 0.65 -3.46 3.85
CA VAL A 22 2.08 -3.15 4.04
C VAL A 22 2.76 -2.87 2.72
N ALA A 23 2.48 -3.66 1.67
CA ALA A 23 3.04 -3.44 0.34
C ALA A 23 2.65 -2.08 -0.23
N MET A 24 1.38 -1.68 -0.12
CA MET A 24 0.90 -0.37 -0.57
C MET A 24 1.49 0.78 0.25
N ALA A 25 1.62 0.61 1.56
CA ALA A 25 2.27 1.60 2.41
C ALA A 25 3.76 1.74 2.04
N ALA A 26 4.44 0.64 1.72
CA ALA A 26 5.84 0.66 1.31
C ALA A 26 6.04 1.36 -0.04
N THR A 27 5.15 1.18 -1.03
CA THR A 27 5.26 1.86 -2.33
C THR A 27 4.99 3.36 -2.22
N VAL A 28 3.97 3.78 -1.47
CA VAL A 28 3.68 5.20 -1.25
C VAL A 28 4.77 5.84 -0.37
N GLY A 29 5.21 5.11 0.66
CA GLY A 29 6.26 5.51 1.58
C GLY A 29 7.61 5.70 0.88
N SER A 30 7.99 4.82 -0.05
CA SER A 30 9.22 5.00 -0.83
C SER A 30 9.13 6.21 -1.73
N ALA A 31 8.00 6.45 -2.40
CA ALA A 31 7.79 7.66 -3.20
C ALA A 31 7.89 8.96 -2.36
N LEU A 32 7.40 8.94 -1.12
CA LEU A 32 7.55 10.04 -0.15
C LEU A 32 9.01 10.17 0.31
N ALA A 33 9.70 9.05 0.57
CA ALA A 33 11.09 9.05 0.99
C ALA A 33 12.00 9.62 -0.09
N PHE A 34 11.76 9.33 -1.37
CA PHE A 34 12.53 9.95 -2.46
C PHE A 34 12.32 11.48 -2.53
N GLN A 35 11.11 11.97 -2.23
CA GLN A 35 10.86 13.41 -2.15
C GLN A 35 11.58 14.06 -0.96
N TYR A 36 11.37 13.54 0.25
CA TYR A 36 11.82 14.20 1.47
C TYR A 36 13.26 13.86 1.88
N LEU A 37 13.69 12.62 1.67
CA LEU A 37 15.05 12.16 1.99
C LEU A 37 15.97 12.19 0.77
N GLY A 38 15.44 11.91 -0.43
CA GLY A 38 16.22 11.86 -1.67
C GLY A 38 16.36 13.20 -2.41
N GLY A 39 15.63 14.24 -2.00
CA GLY A 39 15.64 15.55 -2.69
C GLY A 39 15.08 15.51 -4.12
N TYR A 40 14.37 14.44 -4.50
CA TYR A 40 13.73 14.34 -5.81
C TYR A 40 12.53 15.28 -5.86
N ILE A 41 12.69 16.37 -6.60
CA ILE A 41 11.64 17.37 -6.79
C ILE A 41 10.52 16.73 -7.63
N PRO A 42 9.29 16.62 -7.10
CA PRO A 42 8.18 16.02 -7.84
C PRO A 42 7.73 16.99 -8.94
N CYS A 43 7.43 16.46 -10.13
CA CYS A 43 6.84 17.25 -11.20
C CYS A 43 5.38 17.61 -10.87
N LYS A 44 4.91 18.78 -11.35
CA LYS A 44 3.53 19.25 -11.14
C LYS A 44 2.48 18.17 -11.48
N LEU A 45 2.69 17.44 -12.57
CA LEU A 45 1.77 16.41 -13.02
C LEU A 45 1.70 15.21 -12.04
N CYS A 46 2.80 14.84 -11.36
CA CYS A 46 2.78 13.78 -10.34
C CYS A 46 2.01 14.20 -9.09
N LEU A 47 2.09 15.46 -8.67
CA LEU A 47 1.28 15.98 -7.55
C LEU A 47 -0.20 16.01 -7.93
N GLU A 48 -0.49 16.44 -9.16
CA GLU A 48 -1.85 16.56 -9.69
C GLU A 48 -2.54 15.20 -9.89
N GLN A 49 -1.79 14.12 -10.15
CA GLN A 49 -2.33 12.76 -10.19
C GLN A 49 -2.46 12.10 -8.80
N ARG A 50 -1.74 12.58 -7.78
CA ARG A 50 -1.88 12.07 -6.41
C ARG A 50 -3.14 12.61 -5.74
N THR A 51 -3.55 13.83 -6.09
CA THR A 51 -4.83 14.40 -5.69
C THR A 51 -5.87 14.06 -6.75
N PRO A 52 -6.79 13.11 -6.54
CA PRO A 52 -7.94 12.96 -7.45
C PRO A 52 -8.64 14.33 -7.48
N TYR A 53 -8.63 14.95 -8.66
CA TYR A 53 -8.87 16.38 -8.89
C TYR A 53 -10.00 16.99 -8.01
N TYR A 54 -9.59 17.87 -7.09
CA TYR A 54 -10.33 18.56 -6.00
C TYR A 54 -10.98 17.68 -4.92
#